data_AF-A0A6J1VUE8-F1
#
_entry.id   AF-A0A6J1VUE8-F1
#
_cell.length_a   1.000
_cell.length_b   1.000
_cell.length_c   1.000
_cell.angle_alpha   90.00
_cell.angle_beta   90.00
_cell.angle_gamma   90.00
#
_symmetry.space_group_name_H-M   'P 1'
#
loop_
_entity.id
_entity.type
_entity.pdbx_description
1 polymer ?
#
loop_
_entity_poly.entity_id
_entity_poly.type
_entity_poly.pdbx_seq_one_letter_code
_entity_poly.pdbx_strand_id
1 'polypeptide(L)'
;MLMLGRGLDSRDNQTRQIREAVSNVEKHFGELCQIFAAYVRKTARLRDKADLLVNEIHAYAATETPNLKLGLKNFADEFSKLQDYRQAEVERLEAKVVEPLKCYGTIIKLKREDLKATLTAKNREAKQLSQLERTRQRNPSDRHIISQAESELQRASLDATRTSRQLEETIDNFEKQKIKDIKNILSEFITIEMLFHGKALEIYTAAFQNIQNIDENEDLEVFRSSLYPPEHQTRLDIVRANSKSPLQRTGSSRTCTGIVQQIARNRLKEEEEEEEEEDEELETTKEER
;
A
#
# COMPACT_ATOMS: atom_id res chain seq x y z
N MET A 1 6.58 37.02 -46.53
CA MET A 1 7.04 35.64 -46.22
C MET A 1 7.60 35.47 -44.80
N LEU A 2 8.33 36.44 -44.23
CA LEU A 2 8.95 36.31 -42.89
C LEU A 2 7.99 36.21 -41.68
N MET A 3 6.75 36.72 -41.78
CA MET A 3 5.79 36.68 -40.68
C MET A 3 5.12 35.31 -40.48
N LEU A 4 5.04 34.48 -41.53
CA LEU A 4 4.48 33.12 -41.45
C LEU A 4 5.47 32.15 -40.77
N GLY A 5 6.78 32.31 -40.99
CA GLY A 5 7.82 31.48 -40.37
C GLY A 5 7.90 31.63 -38.85
N ARG A 6 7.86 32.87 -38.32
CA ARG A 6 7.89 33.12 -36.87
C ARG A 6 6.70 32.55 -36.10
N GLY A 7 5.52 32.50 -36.72
CA GLY A 7 4.32 31.90 -36.12
C GLY A 7 4.36 30.37 -36.07
N LEU A 8 5.03 29.74 -37.05
CA LEU A 8 5.22 28.30 -37.09
C LEU A 8 6.24 27.84 -36.02
N ASP A 9 7.38 28.52 -35.91
CA ASP A 9 8.42 28.21 -34.92
C ASP A 9 7.90 28.29 -33.47
N SER A 10 7.07 29.29 -33.16
CA SER A 10 6.45 29.45 -31.83
C SER A 10 5.47 28.32 -31.50
N ARG A 11 4.64 27.92 -32.47
CA ARG A 11 3.65 26.84 -32.33
C ARG A 11 4.30 25.46 -32.20
N ASP A 12 5.46 25.27 -32.83
CA ASP A 12 6.23 24.03 -32.72
C ASP A 12 6.95 23.93 -31.38
N ASN A 13 7.50 25.03 -30.87
CA ASN A 13 8.07 25.08 -29.53
C ASN A 13 7.01 24.77 -28.44
N GLN A 14 5.81 25.34 -28.57
CA GLN A 14 4.68 25.07 -27.67
C GLN A 14 4.27 23.60 -27.68
N THR A 15 4.18 22.97 -28.86
CA THR A 15 3.82 21.54 -28.97
C THR A 15 4.90 20.65 -28.33
N ARG A 16 6.18 21.04 -28.46
CA ARG A 16 7.29 20.36 -27.79
C ARG A 16 7.19 20.44 -26.28
N GLN A 17 6.90 21.63 -25.74
CA GLN A 17 6.72 21.83 -24.30
C GLN A 17 5.54 21.00 -23.75
N ILE A 18 4.42 20.97 -24.46
CA ILE A 18 3.26 20.15 -24.07
C ILE A 18 3.62 18.66 -24.05
N ARG A 19 4.33 18.19 -25.08
CA ARG A 19 4.79 16.79 -25.15
C ARG A 19 5.70 16.44 -23.97
N GLU A 20 6.64 17.31 -23.65
CA GLU A 20 7.57 17.14 -22.54
C GLU A 20 6.83 17.12 -21.19
N ALA A 21 5.87 18.03 -20.98
CA ALA A 21 5.05 18.05 -19.78
C ALA A 21 4.27 16.74 -19.58
N VAL A 22 3.60 16.23 -20.63
CA VAL A 22 2.88 14.95 -20.57
C VAL A 22 3.84 13.79 -20.28
N SER A 23 5.02 13.77 -20.92
CA SER A 23 6.02 12.72 -20.71
C SER A 23 6.60 12.74 -19.29
N ASN A 24 6.82 13.91 -18.71
CA ASN A 24 7.33 14.06 -17.35
C ASN A 24 6.30 13.58 -16.33
N VAL A 25 5.02 13.92 -16.53
CA VAL A 25 3.94 13.43 -15.66
C VAL A 25 3.86 11.91 -15.74
N GLU A 26 3.89 11.34 -16.94
CA GLU A 26 3.86 9.88 -17.11
C GLU A 26 4.98 9.16 -16.39
N LYS A 27 6.22 9.64 -16.56
CA LYS A 27 7.36 9.07 -15.88
C LYS A 27 7.17 9.13 -14.36
N HIS A 28 7.02 10.34 -13.82
CA HIS A 28 7.07 10.53 -12.39
C HIS A 28 5.82 10.04 -11.67
N PHE A 29 4.63 10.18 -12.24
CA PHE A 29 3.42 9.64 -11.60
C PHE A 29 3.39 8.12 -11.71
N GLY A 30 3.96 7.54 -12.78
CA GLY A 30 4.16 6.09 -12.88
C GLY A 30 5.10 5.56 -11.80
N GLU A 31 6.27 6.18 -11.65
CA GLU A 31 7.26 5.86 -10.60
C GLU A 31 6.64 6.02 -9.19
N LEU A 32 5.96 7.14 -8.93
CA LEU A 32 5.28 7.37 -7.65
C LEU A 32 4.21 6.32 -7.39
N CYS A 33 3.40 5.96 -8.39
CA CYS A 33 2.37 4.93 -8.25
C CYS A 33 2.98 3.58 -7.84
N GLN A 34 4.09 3.17 -8.47
CA GLN A 34 4.77 1.92 -8.16
C GLN A 34 5.36 1.94 -6.75
N ILE A 35 6.04 3.02 -6.38
CA ILE A 35 6.66 3.18 -5.06
C ILE A 35 5.59 3.19 -3.96
N PHE A 36 4.50 3.96 -4.11
CA PHE A 36 3.42 3.97 -3.13
C PHE A 36 2.70 2.63 -3.04
N ALA A 37 2.46 1.94 -4.16
CA ALA A 37 1.86 0.60 -4.12
C ALA A 37 2.79 -0.40 -3.38
N ALA A 38 4.10 -0.33 -3.60
CA ALA A 38 5.08 -1.15 -2.87
C ALA A 38 5.11 -0.78 -1.37
N TYR A 39 5.04 0.50 -1.04
CA TYR A 39 4.94 0.99 0.33
C TYR A 39 3.73 0.38 1.04
N VAL A 40 2.53 0.47 0.45
CA VAL A 40 1.29 -0.09 0.99
C VAL A 40 1.39 -1.61 1.18
N ARG A 41 1.95 -2.35 0.21
CA ARG A 41 2.20 -3.79 0.35
C ARG A 41 3.14 -4.11 1.51
N LYS A 42 4.22 -3.33 1.69
CA LYS A 42 5.15 -3.50 2.81
C LYS A 42 4.47 -3.22 4.16
N THR A 43 3.61 -2.22 4.25
CA THR A 43 2.80 -1.94 5.45
C THR A 43 1.84 -3.09 5.77
N ALA A 44 1.18 -3.67 4.77
CA ALA A 44 0.34 -4.85 4.95
C ALA A 44 1.14 -6.07 5.44
N ARG A 45 2.32 -6.33 4.86
CA ARG A 45 3.21 -7.41 5.32
C ARG A 45 3.68 -7.22 6.77
N LEU A 46 3.91 -5.97 7.19
CA LEU A 46 4.23 -5.66 8.58
C LEU A 46 3.07 -6.02 9.53
N ARG A 47 1.83 -5.74 9.11
CA ARG A 47 0.62 -6.16 9.85
C ARG A 47 0.59 -7.69 9.99
N ASP A 48 0.79 -8.42 8.90
CA ASP A 48 0.78 -9.90 8.92
C ASP A 48 1.80 -10.47 9.91
N LYS A 49 3.02 -9.93 9.93
CA LYS A 49 4.04 -10.34 10.90
C LYS A 49 3.67 -9.97 12.34
N ALA A 50 3.02 -8.83 12.54
CA ALA A 50 2.53 -8.43 13.86
C ALA A 50 1.41 -9.37 14.35
N ASP A 51 0.52 -9.84 13.48
CA ASP A 51 -0.51 -10.82 13.83
C ASP A 51 0.09 -12.16 14.29
N LEU A 52 1.18 -12.60 13.64
CA LEU A 52 1.93 -13.77 14.12
C LEU A 52 2.52 -13.55 15.53
N LEU A 53 3.07 -12.37 15.80
CA LEU A 53 3.57 -12.02 17.13
C LEU A 53 2.47 -12.02 18.19
N VAL A 54 1.30 -11.46 17.88
CA VAL A 54 0.12 -11.49 18.77
C VAL A 54 -0.24 -12.93 19.14
N ASN A 55 -0.31 -13.82 18.15
CA ASN A 55 -0.65 -15.22 18.38
C ASN A 55 0.38 -15.95 19.26
N GLU A 56 1.67 -15.74 19.00
CA GLU A 56 2.74 -16.36 19.79
C GLU A 56 2.75 -15.84 21.24
N ILE A 57 2.54 -14.54 21.44
CA ILE A 57 2.45 -13.95 22.78
C ILE A 57 1.25 -14.51 23.55
N HIS A 58 0.09 -14.68 22.89
CA HIS A 58 -1.05 -15.35 23.51
C HIS A 58 -0.75 -16.81 23.88
N ALA A 59 -0.06 -17.54 23.01
CA ALA A 59 0.33 -18.93 23.27
C ALA A 59 1.27 -19.03 24.47
N TYR A 60 2.29 -18.17 24.54
CA TYR A 60 3.21 -18.10 25.67
C TYR A 60 2.51 -17.66 26.96
N ALA A 61 1.66 -16.63 26.91
CA ALA A 61 0.88 -16.18 28.06
C ALA A 61 0.09 -17.32 28.71
N ALA A 62 -0.38 -18.30 27.92
CA ALA A 62 -1.13 -19.44 28.46
C ALA A 62 -0.30 -20.37 29.35
N THR A 63 1.04 -20.36 29.23
CA THR A 63 1.97 -21.18 30.03
C THR A 63 2.47 -20.51 31.30
N GLU A 64 2.25 -19.20 31.43
CA GLU A 64 2.85 -18.39 32.49
C GLU A 64 2.00 -18.30 33.76
N THR A 65 2.64 -17.80 34.82
CA THR A 65 2.03 -17.46 36.11
C THR A 65 0.92 -16.40 35.97
N PRO A 66 -0.04 -16.32 36.92
CA PRO A 66 -1.26 -15.55 36.74
C PRO A 66 -1.06 -14.08 36.33
N ASN A 67 -0.12 -13.36 36.94
CA ASN A 67 0.08 -11.94 36.64
C ASN A 67 0.80 -11.73 35.30
N LEU A 68 1.86 -12.51 35.03
CA LEU A 68 2.58 -12.48 33.76
C LEU A 68 1.67 -12.88 32.61
N LYS A 69 0.86 -13.94 32.78
CA LYS A 69 -0.18 -14.34 31.84
C LYS A 69 -1.15 -13.20 31.52
N LEU A 70 -1.65 -12.52 32.54
CA LEU A 70 -2.57 -11.39 32.36
C LEU A 70 -1.90 -10.22 31.63
N GLY A 71 -0.69 -9.84 32.04
CA GLY A 71 0.06 -8.74 31.41
C GLY A 71 0.38 -9.01 29.94
N LEU A 72 0.86 -10.22 29.61
CA LEU A 72 1.14 -10.63 28.24
C LEU A 72 -0.14 -10.69 27.39
N LYS A 73 -1.24 -11.22 27.94
CA LYS A 73 -2.52 -11.25 27.24
C LYS A 73 -3.01 -9.84 26.93
N ASN A 74 -3.00 -8.94 27.91
CA ASN A 74 -3.45 -7.56 27.72
C ASN A 74 -2.55 -6.79 26.73
N PHE A 75 -1.24 -7.04 26.75
CA PHE A 75 -0.33 -6.50 25.74
C PHE A 75 -0.70 -6.99 24.34
N ALA A 76 -0.89 -8.30 24.16
CA ALA A 76 -1.25 -8.89 22.87
C ALA A 76 -2.61 -8.38 22.37
N ASP A 77 -3.60 -8.21 23.26
CA ASP A 77 -4.91 -7.62 22.93
C ASP A 77 -4.77 -6.18 22.43
N GLU A 78 -3.94 -5.33 23.07
CA GLU A 78 -3.66 -3.98 22.58
C GLU A 78 -2.90 -3.99 21.25
N PHE A 79 -1.90 -4.85 21.11
CA PHE A 79 -1.10 -4.95 19.89
C PHE A 79 -1.91 -5.47 18.69
N SER A 80 -2.90 -6.34 18.93
CA SER A 80 -3.89 -6.77 17.95
C SER A 80 -4.77 -5.62 17.48
N LYS A 81 -5.31 -4.80 18.40
CA LYS A 81 -6.08 -3.60 18.03
C LYS A 81 -5.28 -2.65 17.14
N LEU A 82 -3.97 -2.51 17.39
CA LEU A 82 -3.11 -1.69 16.54
C LEU A 82 -3.07 -2.21 15.09
N GLN A 83 -3.13 -3.53 14.89
CA GLN A 83 -3.12 -4.12 13.56
C GLN A 83 -4.42 -3.86 12.79
N ASP A 84 -5.57 -3.76 13.48
CA ASP A 84 -6.83 -3.32 12.87
C ASP A 84 -6.71 -1.88 12.33
N TYR A 85 -6.06 -0.98 13.10
CA TYR A 85 -5.79 0.38 12.64
C TYR A 85 -4.79 0.43 11.48
N ARG A 86 -3.78 -0.46 11.48
CA ARG A 86 -2.85 -0.60 10.35
C ARG A 86 -3.57 -1.13 9.11
N GLN A 87 -4.54 -2.01 9.26
CA GLN A 87 -5.35 -2.47 8.14
C GLN A 87 -6.18 -1.34 7.54
N ALA A 88 -6.79 -0.49 8.38
CA ALA A 88 -7.50 0.69 7.92
C ALA A 88 -6.56 1.72 7.25
N GLU A 89 -5.31 1.85 7.72
CA GLU A 89 -4.27 2.65 7.07
C GLU A 89 -3.97 2.13 5.65
N VAL A 90 -3.70 0.83 5.51
CA VAL A 90 -3.44 0.16 4.21
C VAL A 90 -4.58 0.43 3.22
N GLU A 91 -5.83 0.21 3.63
CA GLU A 91 -7.00 0.42 2.77
C GLU A 91 -7.14 1.89 2.32
N ARG A 92 -6.88 2.84 3.23
CA ARG A 92 -6.96 4.26 2.92
C ARG A 92 -5.83 4.71 2.00
N LEU A 93 -4.60 4.25 2.23
CA LEU A 93 -3.47 4.55 1.36
C LEU A 93 -3.72 4.03 -0.06
N GLU A 94 -4.22 2.80 -0.20
CA GLU A 94 -4.57 2.24 -1.51
C GLU A 94 -5.63 3.11 -2.22
N ALA A 95 -6.72 3.46 -1.51
CA ALA A 95 -7.84 4.19 -2.10
C ALA A 95 -7.55 5.68 -2.37
N LYS A 96 -6.75 6.34 -1.54
CA LYS A 96 -6.56 7.81 -1.57
C LYS A 96 -5.23 8.25 -2.16
N VAL A 97 -4.26 7.34 -2.27
CA VAL A 97 -2.92 7.63 -2.79
C VAL A 97 -2.66 6.83 -4.06
N VAL A 98 -2.75 5.50 -3.98
CA VAL A 98 -2.38 4.61 -5.10
C VAL A 98 -3.39 4.71 -6.25
N GLU A 99 -4.69 4.55 -5.98
CA GLU A 99 -5.71 4.54 -7.03
C GLU A 99 -5.78 5.87 -7.83
N PRO A 100 -5.68 7.07 -7.20
CA PRO A 100 -5.58 8.32 -7.94
C PRO A 100 -4.34 8.41 -8.85
N LEU A 101 -3.17 7.96 -8.38
CA LEU A 101 -1.95 7.92 -9.20
C LEU A 101 -2.11 6.95 -10.38
N LYS A 102 -2.72 5.78 -10.14
CA LYS A 102 -3.01 4.79 -11.18
C LYS A 102 -3.95 5.33 -12.26
N CYS A 103 -4.96 6.12 -11.88
CA CYS A 103 -5.89 6.77 -12.81
C CYS A 103 -5.19 7.69 -13.81
N TYR A 104 -4.03 8.25 -13.48
CA TYR A 104 -3.26 9.09 -14.41
C TYR A 104 -2.82 8.32 -15.66
N GLY A 105 -2.66 6.99 -15.61
CA GLY A 105 -2.35 6.18 -16.79
C GLY A 105 -3.36 6.39 -17.93
N THR A 106 -4.65 6.44 -17.60
CA THR A 106 -5.72 6.70 -18.57
C THR A 106 -5.70 8.16 -19.05
N ILE A 107 -5.49 9.11 -18.13
CA ILE A 107 -5.42 10.55 -18.46
C ILE A 107 -4.28 10.82 -19.45
N ILE A 108 -3.09 10.29 -19.18
CA ILE A 108 -1.92 10.43 -20.03
C ILE A 108 -2.15 9.82 -21.42
N LYS A 109 -2.77 8.64 -21.47
CA LYS A 109 -3.10 7.98 -22.74
C LYS A 109 -3.97 8.88 -23.63
N LEU A 110 -5.05 9.44 -23.07
CA LEU A 110 -5.92 10.38 -23.79
C LEU A 110 -5.15 11.62 -24.25
N LYS A 111 -4.30 12.21 -23.40
CA LYS A 111 -3.50 13.38 -23.78
C LYS A 111 -2.49 13.09 -24.89
N ARG A 112 -1.91 11.88 -24.92
CA ARG A 112 -1.05 11.44 -26.03
C ARG A 112 -1.82 11.30 -27.33
N GLU A 113 -3.05 10.80 -27.28
CA GLU A 113 -3.91 10.70 -28.46
C GLU A 113 -4.25 12.09 -29.03
N ASP A 114 -4.61 13.06 -28.17
CA ASP A 114 -4.85 14.45 -28.54
C ASP A 114 -3.61 15.11 -29.18
N LEU A 115 -2.44 14.88 -28.57
CA LEU A 115 -1.16 15.38 -29.08
C LEU A 115 -0.84 14.78 -30.46
N LYS A 116 -1.05 13.47 -30.63
CA LYS A 116 -0.81 12.76 -31.90
C LYS A 116 -1.73 13.25 -33.00
N ALA A 117 -3.01 13.48 -32.69
CA ALA A 117 -3.98 14.03 -33.64
C ALA A 117 -3.55 15.44 -34.10
N THR A 118 -3.15 16.30 -33.16
CA THR A 118 -2.67 17.66 -33.46
C THR A 118 -1.40 17.65 -34.32
N LEU A 119 -0.43 16.80 -33.99
CA LEU A 119 0.81 16.68 -34.76
C LEU A 119 0.55 16.17 -36.17
N THR A 120 -0.40 15.24 -36.34
CA THR A 120 -0.81 14.72 -37.65
C THR A 120 -1.43 15.81 -38.53
N ALA A 121 -2.31 16.64 -37.96
CA ALA A 121 -2.94 17.76 -38.67
C ALA A 121 -1.89 18.81 -39.08
N LYS A 122 -0.97 19.18 -38.18
CA LYS A 122 0.15 20.10 -38.49
C LYS A 122 1.09 19.57 -39.57
N ASN A 123 1.45 18.29 -39.51
CA ASN A 123 2.29 17.66 -40.53
C ASN A 123 1.59 17.64 -41.91
N ARG A 124 0.26 17.48 -41.94
CA ARG A 124 -0.52 17.58 -43.17
C ARG A 124 -0.53 19.00 -43.73
N GLU A 125 -0.72 20.01 -42.88
CA GLU A 125 -0.62 21.42 -43.27
C GLU A 125 0.75 21.75 -43.87
N ALA A 126 1.84 21.35 -43.20
CA ALA A 126 3.21 21.56 -43.69
C ALA A 126 3.47 20.89 -45.05
N LYS A 127 3.00 19.65 -45.24
CA LYS A 127 3.11 18.93 -46.52
C LYS A 127 2.36 19.64 -47.64
N GLN A 128 1.13 20.10 -47.37
CA GLN A 128 0.32 20.83 -48.35
C GLN A 128 0.94 22.19 -48.71
N LEU A 129 1.57 22.86 -47.75
CA LEU A 129 2.30 24.11 -47.99
C LEU A 129 3.49 23.88 -48.93
N SER A 130 4.33 22.88 -48.65
CA SER A 130 5.45 22.51 -49.51
C SER A 130 4.99 22.05 -50.90
N GLN A 131 3.85 21.36 -51.00
CA GLN A 131 3.27 20.95 -52.27
C GLN A 131 2.83 22.17 -53.10
N LEU A 132 2.13 23.12 -52.48
CA LEU A 132 1.72 24.37 -53.15
C LEU A 132 2.92 25.17 -53.67
N GLU A 133 3.98 25.29 -52.88
CA GLU A 133 5.22 25.98 -53.29
C GLU A 133 5.87 25.31 -54.49
N ARG A 134 5.96 23.96 -54.50
CA ARG A 134 6.49 23.19 -55.62
C ARG A 134 5.65 23.33 -56.88
N THR A 135 4.32 23.30 -56.76
CA THR A 135 3.39 23.49 -57.89
C THR A 135 3.57 24.87 -58.51
N ARG A 136 3.64 25.93 -57.68
CA ARG A 136 3.87 27.31 -58.14
C ARG A 136 5.20 27.47 -58.87
N GLN A 137 6.26 26.80 -58.41
CA GLN A 137 7.57 26.86 -59.07
C GLN A 137 7.62 26.09 -60.39
N ARG A 138 6.98 24.92 -60.47
CA ARG A 138 7.03 24.06 -61.66
C ARG A 138 6.14 24.58 -62.79
N ASN A 139 4.90 24.94 -62.48
CA ASN A 139 3.88 25.27 -63.47
C ASN A 139 3.16 26.59 -63.09
N PRO A 140 3.83 27.75 -63.17
CA PRO A 140 3.28 29.03 -62.71
C PRO A 140 2.04 29.49 -63.51
N SER A 141 1.87 29.01 -64.74
CA SER A 141 0.74 29.36 -65.60
C SER A 141 -0.51 28.51 -65.37
N ASP A 142 -0.37 27.36 -64.69
CA ASP A 142 -1.50 26.45 -64.43
C ASP A 142 -2.30 26.90 -63.20
N ARG A 143 -3.13 27.92 -63.42
CA ARG A 143 -3.98 28.50 -62.37
C ARG A 143 -4.95 27.50 -61.77
N HIS A 144 -5.40 26.50 -62.53
CA HIS A 144 -6.36 25.52 -62.03
C HIS A 144 -5.72 24.62 -60.97
N ILE A 145 -4.55 24.04 -61.26
CA ILE A 145 -3.83 23.18 -60.30
C ILE A 145 -3.38 23.97 -59.08
N ILE A 146 -2.93 25.22 -59.25
CA ILE A 146 -2.56 26.10 -58.12
C ILE A 146 -3.77 26.36 -57.23
N SER A 147 -4.92 26.72 -57.81
CA SER A 147 -6.15 26.99 -57.05
C SER A 147 -6.64 25.75 -56.27
N GLN A 148 -6.51 24.56 -56.86
CA GLN A 148 -6.84 23.31 -56.17
C GLN A 148 -5.92 23.08 -54.96
N ALA A 149 -4.59 23.22 -55.14
CA ALA A 149 -3.62 23.06 -54.05
C ALA A 149 -3.81 24.13 -52.95
N GLU A 150 -4.23 25.35 -53.29
CA GLU A 150 -4.60 26.39 -52.32
C GLU A 150 -5.83 25.98 -51.50
N SER A 151 -6.85 25.40 -52.12
CA SER A 151 -8.04 24.90 -51.41
C SER A 151 -7.71 23.74 -50.45
N GLU A 152 -6.85 22.82 -50.89
CA GLU A 152 -6.37 21.70 -50.06
C GLU A 152 -5.54 22.19 -48.86
N LEU A 153 -4.64 23.15 -49.07
CA LEU A 153 -3.88 23.80 -48.00
C LEU A 153 -4.80 24.54 -47.03
N GLN A 154 -5.79 25.29 -47.53
CA GLN A 154 -6.73 26.01 -46.69
C GLN A 154 -7.50 25.04 -45.78
N ARG A 155 -7.97 23.90 -46.32
CA ARG A 155 -8.65 22.87 -45.51
C ARG A 155 -7.72 22.29 -44.45
N ALA A 156 -6.48 21.96 -44.80
CA ALA A 156 -5.49 21.42 -43.86
C ALA A 156 -5.12 22.44 -42.75
N SER A 157 -5.01 23.72 -43.09
CA SER A 157 -4.71 24.79 -42.15
C SER A 157 -5.84 25.06 -41.16
N LEU A 158 -7.10 25.02 -41.62
CA LEU A 158 -8.28 25.10 -40.75
C LEU A 158 -8.32 23.95 -39.74
N ASP A 159 -8.05 22.72 -40.20
CA ASP A 159 -8.01 21.54 -39.32
C ASP A 159 -6.88 21.64 -38.28
N ALA A 160 -5.65 21.96 -38.72
CA ALA A 160 -4.49 22.12 -37.83
C ALA A 160 -4.70 23.25 -36.80
N THR A 161 -5.36 24.34 -37.18
CA THR A 161 -5.70 25.45 -36.28
C THR A 161 -6.74 25.01 -35.25
N ARG A 162 -7.78 24.30 -35.67
CA ARG A 162 -8.83 23.76 -34.79
C ARG A 162 -8.24 22.81 -33.75
N THR A 163 -7.45 21.81 -34.17
CA THR A 163 -6.87 20.82 -33.24
C THR A 163 -5.84 21.45 -32.31
N SER A 164 -5.06 22.44 -32.80
CA SER A 164 -4.10 23.17 -31.94
C SER A 164 -4.82 23.91 -30.81
N ARG A 165 -5.94 24.58 -31.10
CA ARG A 165 -6.72 25.29 -30.09
C ARG A 165 -7.35 24.35 -29.07
N GLN A 166 -7.88 23.21 -29.54
CA GLN A 166 -8.40 22.18 -28.63
C GLN A 166 -7.30 21.62 -27.72
N LEU A 167 -6.10 21.39 -28.24
CA LEU A 167 -4.95 20.95 -27.43
C LEU A 167 -4.58 22.00 -26.38
N GLU A 168 -4.59 23.29 -26.72
CA GLU A 168 -4.31 24.40 -25.78
C GLU A 168 -5.33 24.46 -24.63
N GLU A 169 -6.62 24.39 -24.95
CA GLU A 169 -7.69 24.42 -23.93
C GLU A 169 -7.62 23.18 -23.02
N THR A 170 -7.27 22.03 -23.58
CA THR A 170 -7.23 20.77 -22.83
C THR A 170 -5.93 20.59 -22.04
N ILE A 171 -4.83 21.26 -22.42
CA ILE A 171 -3.57 21.19 -21.65
C ILE A 171 -3.57 22.09 -20.43
N ASP A 172 -4.20 23.28 -20.50
CA ASP A 172 -4.35 24.16 -19.34
C ASP A 172 -5.16 23.47 -18.23
N ASN A 173 -6.24 22.78 -18.60
CA ASN A 173 -7.02 21.97 -17.66
C ASN A 173 -6.21 20.78 -17.09
N PHE A 174 -5.36 20.14 -17.90
CA PHE A 174 -4.49 19.06 -17.45
C PHE A 174 -3.46 19.55 -16.41
N GLU A 175 -2.80 20.68 -16.68
CA GLU A 175 -1.83 21.27 -15.75
C GLU A 175 -2.49 21.70 -14.43
N LYS A 176 -3.67 22.32 -14.50
CA LYS A 176 -4.47 22.65 -13.31
C LYS A 176 -4.89 21.41 -12.52
N GLN A 177 -5.34 20.36 -13.19
CA GLN A 177 -5.73 19.10 -12.57
C GLN A 177 -4.55 18.44 -11.87
N LYS A 178 -3.40 18.34 -12.55
CA LYS A 178 -2.14 17.82 -12.00
C LYS A 178 -1.76 18.49 -10.68
N ILE A 179 -1.77 19.81 -10.63
CA ILE A 179 -1.41 20.57 -9.43
C ILE A 179 -2.39 20.31 -8.28
N LYS A 180 -3.69 20.23 -8.56
CA LYS A 180 -4.69 19.94 -7.54
C LYS A 180 -4.55 18.51 -7.01
N ASP A 181 -4.35 17.56 -7.90
CA ASP A 181 -4.28 16.14 -7.52
C ASP A 181 -3.02 15.84 -6.74
N ILE A 182 -1.86 16.34 -7.15
CA ILE A 182 -0.62 16.10 -6.38
C ILE A 182 -0.73 16.69 -4.97
N LYS A 183 -1.34 17.87 -4.82
CA LYS A 183 -1.61 18.45 -3.50
C LYS A 183 -2.54 17.55 -2.70
N ASN A 184 -3.62 17.06 -3.30
CA ASN A 184 -4.59 16.21 -2.63
C ASN A 184 -3.98 14.87 -2.21
N ILE A 185 -3.33 14.17 -3.14
CA ILE A 185 -2.70 12.86 -2.91
C ILE A 185 -1.68 12.94 -1.78
N LEU A 186 -0.77 13.92 -1.81
CA LEU A 186 0.25 14.05 -0.77
C LEU A 186 -0.35 14.51 0.58
N SER A 187 -1.39 15.34 0.56
CA SER A 187 -2.07 15.76 1.80
C SER A 187 -2.84 14.60 2.44
N GLU A 188 -3.50 13.77 1.63
CA GLU A 188 -4.17 12.55 2.09
C GLU A 188 -3.17 11.57 2.68
N PHE A 189 -2.05 11.31 1.98
CA PHE A 189 -0.96 10.48 2.49
C PHE A 189 -0.51 10.93 3.89
N ILE A 190 -0.12 12.20 4.04
CA ILE A 190 0.33 12.76 5.33
C ILE A 190 -0.76 12.64 6.39
N THR A 191 -2.02 12.92 6.04
CA THR A 191 -3.13 12.87 6.99
C THR A 191 -3.39 11.44 7.47
N ILE A 192 -3.32 10.45 6.58
CA ILE A 192 -3.50 9.04 6.91
C ILE A 192 -2.40 8.56 7.87
N GLU A 193 -1.15 8.85 7.55
CA GLU A 193 0.01 8.52 8.40
C GLU A 193 -0.09 9.18 9.78
N MET A 194 -0.46 10.47 9.83
CA MET A 194 -0.65 11.19 11.10
C MET A 194 -1.75 10.56 11.96
N LEU A 195 -2.86 10.15 11.35
CA LEU A 195 -3.96 9.48 12.06
C LEU A 195 -3.52 8.13 12.62
N PHE A 196 -2.83 7.32 11.81
CA PHE A 196 -2.31 6.03 12.26
C PHE A 196 -1.30 6.20 13.39
N HIS A 197 -0.28 7.05 13.21
CA HIS A 197 0.75 7.28 14.23
C HIS A 197 0.20 7.86 15.52
N GLY A 198 -0.76 8.79 15.43
CA GLY A 198 -1.44 9.33 16.61
C GLY A 198 -2.15 8.22 17.41
N LYS A 199 -2.84 7.32 16.72
CA LYS A 199 -3.50 6.17 17.36
C LYS A 199 -2.49 5.13 17.87
N ALA A 200 -1.41 4.90 17.13
CA ALA A 200 -0.36 3.98 17.52
C ALA A 200 0.30 4.41 18.83
N LEU A 201 0.59 5.70 19.00
CA LEU A 201 1.15 6.24 20.24
C LEU A 201 0.24 5.97 21.45
N GLU A 202 -1.07 6.19 21.30
CA GLU A 202 -2.06 5.91 22.35
C GLU A 202 -2.05 4.43 22.73
N ILE A 203 -2.13 3.53 21.74
CA ILE A 203 -2.19 2.08 21.97
C ILE A 203 -0.88 1.55 22.54
N TYR A 204 0.27 1.95 22.00
CA TYR A 204 1.57 1.53 22.53
C TYR A 204 1.79 2.01 23.97
N THR A 205 1.26 3.19 24.33
CA THR A 205 1.31 3.66 25.72
C THR A 205 0.51 2.73 26.65
N ALA A 206 -0.69 2.31 26.25
CA ALA A 206 -1.49 1.35 27.01
C ALA A 206 -0.82 -0.03 27.09
N ALA A 207 -0.29 -0.53 25.97
CA ALA A 207 0.44 -1.79 25.91
C ALA A 207 1.68 -1.77 26.82
N PHE A 208 2.43 -0.66 26.84
CA PHE A 208 3.56 -0.48 27.74
C PHE A 208 3.14 -0.53 29.21
N GLN A 209 2.04 0.14 29.58
CA GLN A 209 1.50 0.10 30.94
C GLN A 209 1.09 -1.32 31.35
N ASN A 210 0.49 -2.12 30.45
CA ASN A 210 0.13 -3.52 30.73
C ASN A 210 1.35 -4.37 31.10
N ILE A 211 2.51 -4.13 30.48
CA ILE A 211 3.76 -4.83 30.81
C ILE A 211 4.35 -4.31 32.12
N GLN A 212 4.38 -2.99 32.33
CA GLN A 212 4.97 -2.41 33.54
C GLN A 212 4.19 -2.74 34.82
N ASN A 213 2.90 -3.04 34.71
CA ASN A 213 2.04 -3.35 35.84
C ASN A 213 2.01 -4.85 36.22
N ILE A 214 2.86 -5.68 35.62
CA ILE A 214 2.98 -7.09 36.00
C ILE A 214 3.55 -7.18 37.43
N ASP A 215 2.83 -7.84 38.34
CA ASP A 215 3.33 -8.10 39.69
C ASP A 215 4.24 -9.33 39.72
N GLU A 216 5.54 -9.06 39.67
CA GLU A 216 6.57 -10.10 39.74
C GLU A 216 6.62 -10.82 41.10
N ASN A 217 6.28 -10.14 42.20
CA ASN A 217 6.45 -10.70 43.54
C ASN A 217 5.42 -11.80 43.81
N GLU A 218 4.16 -11.56 43.45
CA GLU A 218 3.09 -12.55 43.59
C GLU A 218 3.37 -13.76 42.69
N ASP A 219 3.83 -13.55 41.46
CA ASP A 219 4.17 -14.63 40.54
C ASP A 219 5.37 -15.45 41.02
N LEU A 220 6.39 -14.81 41.61
CA LEU A 220 7.51 -15.51 42.26
C LEU A 220 7.07 -16.33 43.47
N GLU A 221 6.08 -15.86 44.23
CA GLU A 221 5.49 -16.64 45.34
C GLU A 221 4.75 -17.87 44.81
N VAL A 222 3.90 -17.71 43.79
CA VAL A 222 3.22 -18.83 43.12
C VAL A 222 4.22 -19.86 42.61
N PHE A 223 5.30 -19.40 41.95
CA PHE A 223 6.36 -20.28 41.47
C PHE A 223 7.04 -21.03 42.62
N ARG A 224 7.44 -20.35 43.69
CA ARG A 224 8.07 -20.98 44.87
C ARG A 224 7.16 -22.00 45.54
N SER A 225 5.87 -21.69 45.70
CA SER A 225 4.86 -22.62 46.24
C SER A 225 4.67 -23.86 45.36
N SER A 226 4.90 -23.77 44.05
CA SER A 226 4.86 -24.93 43.15
C SER A 226 6.09 -25.85 43.27
N LEU A 227 7.25 -25.29 43.65
CA LEU A 227 8.51 -26.05 43.83
C LEU A 227 8.54 -26.85 45.12
N TYR A 228 7.89 -26.36 46.17
CA TYR A 228 7.79 -27.02 47.46
C TYR A 228 6.33 -27.41 47.70
N PRO A 229 5.92 -28.63 47.32
CA PRO A 229 4.65 -29.18 47.76
C PRO A 229 4.57 -29.05 49.29
N PRO A 230 3.39 -28.84 49.90
CA PRO A 230 3.29 -28.75 51.34
C PRO A 230 3.87 -30.03 51.96
N GLU A 231 5.11 -29.96 52.45
CA GLU A 231 5.62 -30.96 53.36
C GLU A 231 4.68 -30.91 54.58
N HIS A 232 4.15 -32.07 54.93
CA HIS A 232 3.31 -32.32 56.10
C HIS A 232 1.80 -32.06 55.92
N GLN A 233 1.14 -32.93 55.16
CA GLN A 233 -0.01 -33.62 55.79
C GLN A 233 0.59 -34.48 56.91
N THR A 234 0.76 -33.86 58.08
CA THR A 234 1.34 -34.48 59.27
C THR A 234 0.64 -35.83 59.47
N ARG A 235 1.39 -36.93 59.44
CA ARG A 235 0.88 -38.30 59.69
C ARG A 235 0.08 -38.43 61.00
N LEU A 236 0.15 -37.42 61.87
CA LEU A 236 -0.64 -37.29 63.10
C LEU A 236 -2.15 -37.05 62.84
N ASP A 237 -2.55 -36.40 61.75
CA ASP A 237 -3.98 -36.17 61.45
C ASP A 237 -4.66 -37.45 60.92
N ILE A 238 -3.90 -38.33 60.25
CA ILE A 238 -4.37 -39.65 59.81
C ILE A 238 -4.63 -40.57 61.01
N VAL A 239 -3.82 -40.47 62.07
CA VAL A 239 -3.99 -41.27 63.30
C VAL A 239 -5.16 -40.74 64.16
N ARG A 240 -5.43 -39.43 64.14
CA ARG A 240 -6.59 -38.83 64.84
C ARG A 240 -7.93 -39.21 64.22
N ALA A 241 -7.99 -39.46 62.91
CA ALA A 241 -9.20 -39.96 62.25
C ALA A 241 -9.50 -41.43 62.59
N ASN A 242 -8.48 -42.24 62.91
CA ASN A 242 -8.61 -43.67 63.20
C ASN A 242 -8.81 -44.02 64.68
N SER A 243 -8.88 -43.04 65.59
CA SER A 243 -9.08 -43.27 67.03
C SER A 243 -10.55 -43.21 67.49
N LYS A 244 -11.52 -43.09 66.56
CA LYS A 244 -12.95 -43.27 66.89
C LYS A 244 -13.32 -44.74 66.71
N SER A 245 -13.64 -45.37 67.84
CA SER A 245 -14.02 -46.77 67.97
C SER A 245 -15.33 -47.13 67.21
N PRO A 246 -15.52 -48.42 66.87
CA PRO A 246 -16.55 -48.87 65.92
C PRO A 246 -17.81 -49.35 66.64
N LEU A 247 -18.99 -48.92 66.18
CA LEU A 247 -20.26 -49.60 66.46
C LEU A 247 -21.20 -49.50 65.25
N GLN A 248 -21.50 -50.69 64.70
CA GLN A 248 -22.63 -51.09 63.84
C GLN A 248 -22.62 -50.54 62.39
N ARG A 249 -22.23 -51.31 61.36
CA ARG A 249 -22.67 -52.60 60.78
C ARG A 249 -23.88 -52.45 59.83
N THR A 250 -23.69 -53.02 58.62
CA THR A 250 -24.62 -53.35 57.52
C THR A 250 -24.90 -52.23 56.51
N GLY A 251 -24.74 -52.40 55.20
CA GLY A 251 -24.26 -53.52 54.39
C GLY A 251 -24.25 -53.15 52.89
N SER A 252 -23.34 -53.79 52.14
CA SER A 252 -23.39 -54.21 50.70
C SER A 252 -24.03 -53.26 49.66
N SER A 253 -23.50 -53.01 48.46
CA SER A 253 -22.58 -53.78 47.61
C SER A 253 -22.23 -52.95 46.37
N ARG A 254 -20.97 -53.03 45.92
CA ARG A 254 -20.49 -53.18 44.50
C ARG A 254 -20.87 -52.06 43.50
N THR A 255 -19.98 -51.52 42.64
CA THR A 255 -18.91 -52.18 41.87
C THR A 255 -17.94 -51.16 41.28
N CYS A 256 -16.69 -51.59 41.05
CA CYS A 256 -15.56 -50.88 40.46
C CYS A 256 -15.59 -50.80 38.92
N THR A 257 -14.62 -50.01 38.41
CA THR A 257 -13.83 -50.06 37.14
C THR A 257 -14.00 -48.78 36.31
N GLY A 258 -12.96 -48.14 35.74
CA GLY A 258 -11.53 -48.42 35.66
C GLY A 258 -10.80 -47.22 35.01
N ILE A 259 -9.48 -47.20 35.22
CA ILE A 259 -8.46 -46.25 34.75
C ILE A 259 -8.30 -46.31 33.21
N VAL A 260 -7.88 -45.21 32.56
CA VAL A 260 -6.68 -45.10 31.68
C VAL A 260 -6.65 -43.73 30.97
N GLN A 261 -5.56 -43.00 31.22
CA GLN A 261 -5.06 -41.87 30.43
C GLN A 261 -4.66 -42.31 29.02
N GLN A 262 -4.87 -41.47 28.01
CA GLN A 262 -4.06 -41.53 26.79
C GLN A 262 -3.77 -40.14 26.21
N ILE A 263 -2.48 -39.83 26.20
CA ILE A 263 -1.81 -38.77 25.44
C ILE A 263 -1.42 -39.36 24.07
N ALA A 264 -1.67 -38.63 22.98
CA ALA A 264 -1.00 -38.77 21.68
C ALA A 264 -1.10 -37.42 20.94
N ARG A 265 -0.03 -36.61 20.91
CA ARG A 265 1.05 -36.52 19.89
C ARG A 265 0.63 -35.96 18.52
N ASN A 266 1.22 -34.79 18.25
CA ASN A 266 1.33 -34.04 16.99
C ASN A 266 1.67 -34.88 15.75
N ARG A 267 1.18 -34.43 14.59
CA ARG A 267 1.89 -34.49 13.30
C ARG A 267 1.61 -33.24 12.44
N LEU A 268 2.68 -32.81 11.81
CA LEU A 268 2.91 -31.64 10.94
C LEU A 268 2.21 -31.72 9.58
N LYS A 269 1.95 -30.54 9.01
CA LYS A 269 2.09 -30.12 7.59
C LYS A 269 2.44 -28.63 7.67
N GLU A 270 3.62 -28.11 7.32
CA GLU A 270 4.32 -28.07 6.00
C GLU A 270 3.41 -27.61 4.87
N GLU A 271 3.34 -26.29 4.69
CA GLU A 271 3.22 -25.54 3.41
C GLU A 271 4.08 -24.28 3.64
N GLU A 272 5.37 -24.35 3.31
CA GLU A 272 5.98 -23.91 2.04
C GLU A 272 6.21 -22.38 1.97
N GLU A 273 7.50 -22.06 1.97
CA GLU A 273 8.11 -20.80 1.59
C GLU A 273 7.93 -20.56 0.09
N GLU A 274 7.49 -19.36 -0.29
CA GLU A 274 7.69 -18.65 -1.56
C GLU A 274 6.99 -17.29 -1.30
N GLU A 275 7.63 -16.11 -1.23
CA GLU A 275 8.51 -15.47 -2.21
C GLU A 275 9.45 -14.47 -1.48
N GLU A 276 10.76 -14.70 -1.56
CA GLU A 276 11.75 -13.63 -1.65
C GLU A 276 12.18 -13.51 -3.12
N GLU A 277 12.60 -12.29 -3.50
CA GLU A 277 13.17 -11.86 -4.78
C GLU A 277 12.19 -11.36 -5.87
N GLU A 278 12.00 -10.03 -5.87
CA GLU A 278 12.34 -9.16 -7.01
C GLU A 278 12.14 -7.70 -6.57
N ASP A 279 13.21 -7.06 -6.09
CA ASP A 279 13.40 -5.59 -6.12
C ASP A 279 14.87 -5.27 -5.72
N GLU A 280 15.84 -5.95 -6.32
CA GLU A 280 17.22 -5.48 -6.41
C GLU A 280 17.58 -5.26 -7.88
N GLU A 281 17.23 -4.08 -8.41
CA GLU A 281 18.00 -3.46 -9.50
C GLU A 281 17.82 -1.94 -9.48
N LEU A 282 18.40 -1.30 -8.46
CA LEU A 282 18.88 0.09 -8.59
C LEU A 282 20.36 0.08 -8.21
N GLU A 283 21.13 -0.70 -8.96
CA GLU A 283 22.59 -0.61 -8.92
C GLU A 283 23.00 0.73 -9.54
N THR A 284 23.36 1.65 -8.66
CA THR A 284 24.13 2.85 -8.97
C THR A 284 25.49 2.46 -9.55
N THR A 285 25.69 2.66 -10.86
CA THR A 285 26.99 2.93 -11.47
C THR A 285 26.75 3.94 -12.62
N LYS A 286 27.51 5.01 -12.86
CA LYS A 286 28.77 5.53 -12.29
C LYS A 286 28.89 7.01 -12.68
N GLU A 287 29.58 7.75 -11.81
CA GLU A 287 30.24 9.03 -12.05
C GLU A 287 31.23 9.03 -13.25
N GLU A 288 31.59 10.25 -13.66
CA GLU A 288 32.76 10.68 -14.45
C GLU A 288 32.76 10.53 -15.99
N ARG A 289 32.28 11.57 -16.69
CA ARG A 289 33.12 12.57 -17.39
C ARG A 289 32.31 13.73 -17.96
#